data_AF-A0A933LL46-F1
#
_entry.id   AF-A0A933LL46-F1
#
_cell.length_a   1.000
_cell.length_b   1.000
_cell.length_c   1.000
_cell.angle_alpha   90.00
_cell.angle_beta   90.00
_cell.angle_gamma   90.00
#
_symmetry.space_group_name_H-M   'P 1'
#
loop_
_entity.id
_entity.type
_entity.pdbx_description
1 polymer ?
#
loop_
_entity_poly.entity_id
_entity_poly.type
_entity_poly.pdbx_seq_one_letter_code
_entity_poly.pdbx_strand_id
1 'polypeptide(L)' 'MVGATLSTFGRIDVLVNNAGINWSGSVEGTGEEDWDRVMAVNLKSVFLWMD' A
#
# COMPACT_ATOMS: atom_id res chain seq x y z
N MET A 1 -7.95 -10.23 5.14
CA MET A 1 -8.88 -9.37 5.91
C MET A 1 -10.12 -9.00 5.10
N VAL A 2 -10.00 -8.41 3.90
CA VAL A 2 -11.15 -8.00 3.05
C VAL A 2 -12.21 -9.10 2.89
N GLY A 3 -11.82 -10.31 2.46
CA GLY A 3 -12.76 -11.42 2.27
C GLY A 3 -13.50 -11.84 3.56
N ALA A 4 -12.82 -11.84 4.70
CA ALA A 4 -13.45 -12.16 5.99
C ALA A 4 -14.44 -11.07 6.43
N THR A 5 -14.09 -9.79 6.23
CA THR A 5 -14.97 -8.65 6.50
C THR A 5 -16.22 -8.71 5.62
N LEU A 6 -16.06 -8.96 4.33
CA LEU A 6 -17.19 -9.11 3.40
C LEU A 6 -18.08 -10.30 3.78
N SER A 7 -17.50 -11.44 4.14
CA SER A 7 -18.27 -12.61 4.60
C SER A 7 -19.06 -12.34 5.88
N THR A 8 -18.58 -11.44 6.75
CA THR A 8 -19.20 -11.16 8.06
C THR A 8 -20.25 -10.06 7.99
N PHE A 9 -19.95 -8.99 7.25
CA PHE A 9 -20.74 -7.75 7.26
C PHE A 9 -21.43 -7.45 5.92
N GLY A 10 -21.14 -8.20 4.86
CA GLY A 10 -21.79 -8.10 3.55
C GLY A 10 -21.36 -6.91 2.69
N ARG A 11 -20.71 -5.90 3.26
CA ARG A 11 -20.18 -4.72 2.54
C ARG A 11 -19.01 -4.07 3.28
N ILE A 12 -18.26 -3.23 2.56
CA ILE A 12 -17.27 -2.31 3.11
C ILE A 12 -17.65 -0.92 2.62
N ASP A 13 -17.95 -0.01 3.54
CA ASP A 13 -18.35 1.36 3.23
C ASP A 13 -17.16 2.32 3.10
N VAL A 14 -16.11 2.05 3.88
CA VAL A 14 -14.91 2.89 3.94
C VAL A 14 -13.70 1.97 4.02
N LEU A 15 -12.72 2.24 3.18
CA LEU A 15 -11.39 1.65 3.26
C LEU A 15 -10.39 2.76 3.62
N VAL A 16 -9.60 2.52 4.66
CA VAL A 16 -8.48 3.39 5.03
C VAL A 16 -7.19 2.68 4.61
N ASN A 17 -6.55 3.16 3.55
CA ASN A 17 -5.23 2.68 3.17
C ASN A 17 -4.16 3.55 3.84
N ASN A 18 -3.67 3.07 4.98
CA ASN A 18 -2.62 3.71 5.78
C ASN A 18 -1.36 2.84 5.84
N ALA A 19 -1.17 1.93 4.88
CA ALA A 19 0.08 1.17 4.78
C ALA A 19 1.15 2.09 4.17
N GLY A 20 2.17 2.41 4.97
CA GLY A 20 3.23 3.30 4.56
C GLY A 20 4.57 2.90 5.16
N ILE A 21 5.62 3.01 4.36
CA ILE A 21 7.02 2.93 4.80
C ILE A 21 7.76 4.22 4.44
N ASN A 22 8.83 4.50 5.18
CA ASN A 22 9.74 5.60 4.89
C ASN A 22 11.08 5.03 4.40
N TRP A 23 11.69 5.73 3.46
CA TRP A 23 13.10 5.59 3.13
C TRP A 23 13.80 6.94 3.30
N SER A 24 15.04 6.92 3.77
CA SER A 24 15.83 8.11 4.05
C SER A 24 17.14 8.10 3.28
N GLY A 25 17.41 9.18 2.55
CA GLY A 25 18.63 9.41 1.78
C GLY A 25 18.40 10.51 0.73
N SER A 26 19.38 10.76 -0.14
CA SER A 26 19.24 11.72 -1.23
C SER A 26 18.61 11.05 -2.46
N VAL A 27 17.96 11.84 -3.31
CA VAL A 27 17.38 11.36 -4.58
C VAL A 27 18.45 10.68 -5.47
N GLU A 28 19.64 11.27 -5.55
CA GLU A 28 20.76 10.71 -6.33
C GLU A 28 21.34 9.42 -5.71
N GLY A 29 21.15 9.23 -4.40
CA GLY A 29 21.62 8.06 -3.68
C GLY A 29 20.55 6.98 -3.49
N THR A 30 19.32 7.20 -3.94
CA THR A 30 18.24 6.21 -3.84
C THR A 30 18.48 5.10 -4.87
N GLY A 31 18.70 3.87 -4.38
CA GLY A 31 18.74 2.70 -5.24
C GLY A 31 17.35 2.34 -5.78
N GLU A 32 17.32 1.69 -6.95
CA GLU A 32 16.08 1.27 -7.59
C GLU A 32 15.25 0.34 -6.69
N GLU A 33 15.89 -0.59 -5.96
CA GLU A 33 15.22 -1.48 -5.02
C GLU A 33 14.50 -0.72 -3.89
N ASP A 34 15.15 0.31 -3.34
CA ASP A 34 14.57 1.14 -2.27
C ASP A 34 13.40 1.97 -2.78
N TRP A 35 13.56 2.55 -3.98
CA TRP A 35 12.49 3.27 -4.66
C TRP A 35 11.30 2.35 -4.90
N ASP A 36 11.52 1.19 -5.50
CA ASP A 36 10.49 0.22 -5.82
C ASP A 36 9.78 -0.27 -4.55
N ARG A 37 10.51 -0.47 -3.47
CA ARG A 37 9.93 -0.87 -2.19
C ARG A 37 8.98 0.20 -1.65
N VAL A 38 9.39 1.47 -1.63
CA VAL A 38 8.53 2.58 -1.18
C VAL A 38 7.32 2.74 -2.09
N MET A 39 7.52 2.68 -3.41
CA MET A 39 6.44 2.83 -4.38
C MET A 39 5.46 1.66 -4.35
N ALA A 40 5.95 0.43 -4.15
CA ALA A 40 5.11 -0.75 -4.00
C ALA A 40 4.16 -0.63 -2.81
N VAL A 41 4.66 -0.17 -1.66
CA VAL A 41 3.85 -0.05 -0.44
C VAL A 41 2.99 1.21 -0.46
N ASN A 42 3.57 2.37 -0.73
CA ASN A 42 2.89 3.65 -0.46
C ASN A 42 1.99 4.10 -1.62
N LEU A 43 2.25 3.63 -2.85
CA LEU A 43 1.47 4.04 -4.03
C LEU A 43 0.75 2.86 -4.67
N LYS A 44 1.50 1.85 -5.10
CA LYS A 44 0.96 0.72 -5.88
C LYS A 44 -0.07 -0.06 -5.08
N SER A 45 0.16 -0.29 -3.77
CA SER A 45 -0.81 -0.97 -2.91
C SER A 45 -2.15 -0.22 -2.79
N VAL A 46 -2.13 1.11 -2.85
CA VAL A 46 -3.33 1.95 -2.81
C VAL A 46 -4.11 1.86 -4.11
N PHE A 47 -3.41 1.68 -5.23
CA PHE A 47 -4.06 1.52 -6.52
C PHE A 47 -4.63 0.12 -6.74
N LEU A 48 -3.87 -0.93 -6.40
CA LEU A 48 -4.20 -2.31 -6.70
C LEU A 48 -4.99 -3.04 -5.60
N TRP A 49 -5.50 -2.34 -4.59
CA TRP A 49 -6.14 -3.00 -3.44
C TRP A 49 -7.37 -3.87 -3.77
N MET A 50 -7.96 -3.66 -4.96
CA MET A 50 -9.14 -4.37 -5.47
C MET A 50 -8.83 -5.49 -6.47
N ASP A 51 -7.60 -5.54 -7.02
CA ASP A 51 -7.16 -6.59 -7.96
C ASP A 51 -6.63 -7.81 -7.19
#